data_AF-A0A923HHH4-F1
#
_entry.id   AF-A0A923HHH4-F1
#
_cell.length_a   1.000
_cell.length_b   1.000
_cell.length_c   1.000
_cell.angle_alpha   90.00
_cell.angle_beta   90.00
_cell.angle_gamma   90.00
#
_symmetry.space_group_name_H-M   'P 1'
#
loop_
_entity.id
_entity.type
_entity.pdbx_description
1 polymer ?
#
loop_
_entity_poly.entity_id
_entity_poly.type
_entity_poly.pdbx_seq_one_letter_code
_entity_poly.pdbx_strand_id
1 'polypeptide(L)'
;MKQLKRWRYVLAFFYAALCSTTQASDDSFPAKLSRQERLQLEQTVCGAQYGLAVAEIDARSMEANGRANFADVKCRPHAQLAGQPTYYVAVCGRDGNQWSCGEAELETIVPLAQRKLLVRPGTVDPLRGVTTLKKISSYGYFQGLSIDKALQSTCNMGMGNRPDLIEISCQRWSITVSFWCPQTKQDPTCPRVIYMAEH
;
A
#
# COMPACT_ATOMS: atom_id res chain seq x y z
N MET A 1 66.99 -28.66 34.81
CA MET A 1 66.28 -28.38 36.09
C MET A 1 65.76 -26.95 36.07
N LYS A 2 64.49 -26.73 36.49
CA LYS A 2 63.74 -25.44 36.59
C LYS A 2 63.17 -24.93 35.25
N GLN A 3 61.89 -24.57 35.06
CA GLN A 3 60.70 -24.50 35.91
C GLN A 3 59.43 -24.72 35.04
N LEU A 4 58.42 -25.38 35.60
CA LEU A 4 57.04 -25.33 35.13
C LEU A 4 56.44 -23.95 35.42
N LYS A 5 55.88 -23.27 34.41
CA LYS A 5 54.94 -22.16 34.62
C LYS A 5 53.54 -22.58 34.18
N ARG A 6 52.71 -22.89 35.18
CA ARG A 6 51.26 -22.99 35.08
C ARG A 6 50.68 -21.62 34.74
N TRP A 7 49.91 -21.52 33.67
CA TRP A 7 49.01 -20.40 33.44
C TRP A 7 47.58 -20.93 33.39
N ARG A 8 46.75 -20.37 34.26
CA ARG A 8 45.32 -20.61 34.43
C ARG A 8 44.56 -19.40 33.86
N TYR A 9 43.25 -19.62 33.61
CA TYR A 9 42.18 -18.64 33.36
C TYR A 9 42.08 -18.16 31.89
N VAL A 10 40.92 -18.03 31.23
CA VAL A 10 39.52 -17.82 31.64
C VAL A 10 38.60 -18.49 30.59
N LEU A 11 37.59 -19.25 31.03
CA LEU A 11 36.46 -19.69 30.19
C LEU A 11 35.47 -18.51 30.10
N ALA A 12 35.41 -17.85 28.94
CA ALA A 12 34.37 -16.86 28.66
C ALA A 12 33.10 -17.58 28.17
N PHE A 13 32.09 -17.65 29.04
CA PHE A 13 30.74 -18.04 28.65
C PHE A 13 30.09 -16.90 27.86
N PHE A 14 30.04 -17.03 26.54
CA PHE A 14 29.22 -16.19 25.67
C PHE A 14 27.75 -16.63 25.81
N TYR A 15 26.96 -15.91 26.60
CA TYR A 15 25.51 -15.97 26.54
C TYR A 15 25.05 -15.19 25.30
N ALA A 16 24.82 -15.91 24.20
CA ALA A 16 24.10 -15.37 23.04
C ALA A 16 22.61 -15.27 23.39
N ALA A 17 22.16 -14.07 23.75
CA ALA A 17 20.74 -13.75 23.84
C ALA A 17 20.15 -13.78 22.41
N LEU A 18 19.57 -14.91 22.04
CA LEU A 18 18.71 -15.04 20.86
C LEU A 18 17.46 -14.18 21.08
N CYS A 19 17.50 -12.92 20.64
CA CYS A 19 16.28 -12.16 20.39
C CYS A 19 15.56 -12.83 19.22
N SER A 20 14.55 -13.65 19.51
CA SER A 20 13.58 -14.06 18.52
C SER A 20 12.80 -12.84 18.08
N THR A 21 13.12 -12.33 16.88
CA THR A 21 12.27 -11.39 16.17
C THR A 21 10.99 -12.13 15.79
N THR A 22 9.90 -11.88 16.50
CA THR A 22 8.56 -12.23 16.04
C THR A 22 8.28 -11.42 14.77
N GLN A 23 8.51 -12.03 13.61
CA GLN A 23 7.92 -11.57 12.36
C GLN A 23 6.40 -11.68 12.54
N ALA A 24 5.70 -10.55 12.60
CA ALA A 24 4.26 -10.52 12.48
C ALA A 24 3.92 -11.09 11.10
N SER A 25 3.35 -12.30 11.06
CA SER A 25 2.82 -12.83 9.81
C SER A 25 1.53 -12.09 9.49
N ASP A 26 1.44 -11.60 8.25
CA ASP A 26 0.26 -10.93 7.68
C ASP A 26 -0.83 -11.97 7.34
N ASP A 27 -0.98 -12.99 8.20
CA ASP A 27 -1.80 -14.17 7.95
C ASP A 27 -3.24 -13.86 8.29
N SER A 28 -3.91 -13.18 7.37
CA SER A 28 -5.36 -13.10 7.36
C SER A 28 -5.96 -14.11 6.40
N PHE A 29 -7.13 -14.63 6.77
CA PHE A 29 -7.83 -15.67 6.05
C PHE A 29 -9.11 -15.13 5.43
N PRO A 30 -9.47 -15.50 4.18
CA PRO A 30 -10.76 -15.17 3.61
C PRO A 30 -11.90 -15.61 4.54
N ALA A 31 -12.84 -14.71 4.78
CA ALA A 31 -13.96 -14.92 5.68
C ALA A 31 -15.29 -14.70 4.95
N LYS A 32 -16.33 -15.41 5.37
CA LYS A 32 -17.69 -15.23 4.83
C LYS A 32 -18.42 -14.16 5.62
N LEU A 33 -19.14 -13.30 4.91
CA LEU A 33 -20.10 -12.38 5.49
C LEU A 33 -21.51 -12.96 5.39
N SER A 34 -22.32 -12.74 6.43
CA SER A 34 -23.75 -12.97 6.35
C SER A 34 -24.40 -11.98 5.37
N ARG A 35 -25.61 -12.30 4.92
CA ARG A 35 -26.39 -11.41 4.05
C ARG A 35 -26.64 -10.04 4.70
N GLN A 36 -26.89 -10.01 6.00
CA GLN A 36 -27.14 -8.78 6.74
C GLN A 36 -25.89 -7.91 6.82
N GLU A 37 -24.73 -8.50 7.11
CA GLU A 37 -23.45 -7.78 7.15
C GLU A 37 -23.09 -7.23 5.77
N ARG A 38 -23.31 -8.02 4.71
CA ARG A 38 -23.08 -7.57 3.34
C ARG A 38 -23.94 -6.36 2.99
N LEU A 39 -25.23 -6.41 3.33
CA LEU A 39 -26.15 -5.29 3.10
C LEU A 39 -25.78 -4.06 3.93
N GLN A 40 -25.38 -4.25 5.19
CA GLN A 40 -24.91 -3.16 6.04
C GLN A 40 -23.70 -2.46 5.43
N LEU A 41 -22.68 -3.22 5.04
CA LEU A 41 -21.46 -2.68 4.42
C LEU A 41 -21.75 -1.97 3.10
N GLU A 42 -22.60 -2.55 2.26
CA GLU A 42 -23.03 -1.92 1.00
C GLU A 42 -23.72 -0.57 1.25
N GLN A 43 -24.67 -0.51 2.19
CA GLN A 43 -25.37 0.74 2.50
C GLN A 43 -24.44 1.77 3.13
N THR A 44 -23.57 1.37 4.05
CA THR A 44 -22.64 2.28 4.72
C THR A 44 -21.64 2.91 3.75
N VAL A 45 -21.03 2.11 2.86
CA VAL A 45 -19.93 2.58 2.00
C VAL A 45 -20.43 3.13 0.67
N CYS A 46 -21.39 2.47 0.02
CA CYS A 46 -21.77 2.77 -1.36
C CYS A 46 -23.16 3.39 -1.47
N GLY A 47 -24.14 2.86 -0.74
CA GLY A 47 -25.55 3.21 -0.90
C GLY A 47 -25.91 4.58 -0.33
N ALA A 48 -25.65 4.80 0.95
CA ALA A 48 -26.14 5.99 1.67
C ALA A 48 -25.48 7.29 1.19
N GLN A 49 -24.17 7.27 0.93
CA GLN A 49 -23.42 8.46 0.54
C GLN A 49 -23.43 8.71 -0.97
N TYR A 50 -23.33 7.65 -1.79
CA TYR A 50 -23.09 7.78 -3.23
C TYR A 50 -24.23 7.24 -4.09
N GLY A 51 -25.23 6.56 -3.52
CA GLY A 51 -26.32 5.93 -4.29
C GLY A 51 -25.84 4.79 -5.18
N LEU A 52 -24.69 4.18 -4.87
CA LEU A 52 -24.07 3.12 -5.67
C LEU A 52 -24.32 1.74 -5.05
N ALA A 53 -24.42 0.73 -5.91
CA ALA A 53 -24.39 -0.67 -5.48
C ALA A 53 -22.95 -1.13 -5.22
N VAL A 54 -22.79 -2.17 -4.40
CA VAL A 54 -21.48 -2.79 -4.19
C VAL A 54 -21.06 -3.62 -5.40
N ALA A 55 -19.79 -3.53 -5.79
CA ALA A 55 -19.19 -4.41 -6.80
C ALA A 55 -18.58 -5.65 -6.14
N GLU A 56 -17.77 -5.43 -5.11
CA GLU A 56 -16.98 -6.46 -4.45
C GLU A 56 -16.83 -6.14 -2.97
N ILE A 57 -16.80 -7.19 -2.13
CA ILE A 57 -16.43 -7.09 -0.72
C ILE A 57 -15.45 -8.23 -0.45
N ASP A 58 -14.20 -7.88 -0.17
CA ASP A 58 -13.17 -8.82 0.26
C ASP A 58 -13.09 -8.79 1.78
N ALA A 59 -13.63 -9.82 2.43
CA ALA A 59 -13.70 -9.93 3.88
C ALA A 59 -12.67 -10.92 4.39
N ARG A 60 -12.00 -10.56 5.48
CA ARG A 60 -10.88 -11.32 6.05
C ARG A 60 -11.00 -11.46 7.57
N SER A 61 -10.47 -12.55 8.09
CA SER A 61 -10.41 -12.90 9.51
C SER A 61 -8.96 -13.06 9.94
N MET A 62 -8.63 -12.71 11.19
CA MET A 62 -7.32 -12.99 11.78
C MET A 62 -7.16 -14.45 12.21
N GLU A 63 -8.27 -15.18 12.32
CA GLU A 63 -8.30 -16.59 12.67
C GLU A 63 -8.75 -17.43 11.47
N ALA A 64 -8.16 -18.61 11.29
CA ALA A 64 -8.60 -19.57 10.28
C ALA A 64 -10.04 -20.01 10.55
N ASN A 65 -10.93 -19.86 9.56
CA ASN A 65 -12.39 -20.06 9.68
C ASN A 65 -13.10 -19.15 10.72
N GLY A 66 -12.44 -18.07 11.16
CA GLY A 66 -13.02 -17.08 12.06
C GLY A 66 -14.05 -16.17 11.38
N ARG A 67 -14.67 -15.31 12.18
CA ARG A 67 -15.57 -14.27 11.67
C ARG A 67 -14.75 -13.16 11.04
N ALA A 68 -15.28 -12.51 10.00
CA ALA A 68 -14.59 -11.39 9.36
C ALA A 68 -14.30 -10.27 10.38
N ASN A 69 -13.03 -9.91 10.53
CA ASN A 69 -12.54 -8.80 11.35
C ASN A 69 -12.41 -7.51 10.53
N PHE A 70 -12.16 -7.64 9.24
CA PHE A 70 -12.01 -6.51 8.32
C PHE A 70 -12.57 -6.85 6.95
N ALA A 71 -12.95 -5.82 6.21
CA ALA A 71 -13.45 -5.95 4.86
C ALA A 71 -13.08 -4.74 3.99
N ASP A 72 -12.57 -5.00 2.80
CA ASP A 72 -12.42 -4.00 1.75
C ASP A 72 -13.69 -3.98 0.91
N VAL A 73 -14.39 -2.85 0.91
CA VAL A 73 -15.65 -2.68 0.19
C VAL A 73 -15.41 -1.80 -1.03
N LYS A 74 -15.69 -2.35 -2.22
CA LYS A 74 -15.53 -1.66 -3.50
C LYS A 74 -16.90 -1.42 -4.14
N CYS A 75 -17.23 -0.16 -4.34
CA CYS A 75 -18.46 0.23 -5.01
C CYS A 75 -18.40 -0.01 -6.51
N ARG A 76 -19.55 -0.06 -7.19
CA ARG A 76 -19.59 -0.08 -8.66
C ARG A 76 -18.96 1.16 -9.27
N PRO A 77 -18.38 1.03 -10.47
CA PRO A 77 -17.72 2.16 -11.12
C PRO A 77 -18.75 3.25 -11.45
N HIS A 78 -18.34 4.50 -11.27
CA HIS A 78 -19.21 5.67 -11.31
C HIS A 78 -18.76 6.77 -12.27
N ALA A 79 -17.47 6.77 -12.65
CA ALA A 79 -16.89 7.71 -13.59
C ALA A 79 -15.66 7.08 -14.29
N GLN A 80 -15.05 7.82 -15.19
CA GLN A 80 -13.82 7.43 -15.86
C GLN A 80 -12.71 8.46 -15.66
N LEU A 81 -11.47 7.96 -15.55
CA LEU A 81 -10.26 8.76 -15.47
C LEU A 81 -9.23 8.19 -16.46
N ALA A 82 -8.79 9.01 -17.41
CA ALA A 82 -7.87 8.59 -18.48
C ALA A 82 -8.31 7.29 -19.20
N GLY A 83 -9.63 7.15 -19.42
CA GLY A 83 -10.24 5.99 -20.07
C GLY A 83 -10.34 4.73 -19.19
N GLN A 84 -10.07 4.83 -17.88
CA GLN A 84 -10.18 3.73 -16.93
C GLN A 84 -11.31 3.99 -15.94
N PRO A 85 -12.04 2.94 -15.50
CA PRO A 85 -13.10 3.10 -14.52
C PRO A 85 -12.55 3.56 -13.17
N THR A 86 -13.31 4.40 -12.50
CA THR A 86 -13.03 4.86 -11.14
C THR A 86 -14.05 4.28 -10.17
N TYR A 87 -13.57 3.92 -8.99
CA TYR A 87 -14.33 3.25 -7.94
C TYR A 87 -14.18 4.06 -6.64
N TYR A 88 -15.16 3.91 -5.75
CA TYR A 88 -14.97 4.20 -4.34
C TYR A 88 -14.63 2.91 -3.60
N VAL A 89 -13.61 2.96 -2.75
CA VAL A 89 -13.16 1.82 -1.93
C VAL A 89 -13.00 2.28 -0.50
N ALA A 90 -13.59 1.57 0.45
CA ALA A 90 -13.38 1.82 1.88
C ALA A 90 -12.91 0.57 2.58
N VAL A 91 -12.01 0.76 3.55
CA VAL A 91 -11.60 -0.29 4.49
C VAL A 91 -12.53 -0.21 5.69
N CYS A 92 -13.14 -1.33 6.05
CA CYS A 92 -14.02 -1.46 7.20
C CYS A 92 -13.41 -2.40 8.23
N GLY A 93 -13.37 -1.96 9.48
CA GLY A 93 -13.03 -2.78 10.63
C GLY A 93 -14.28 -3.19 11.40
N ARG A 94 -14.21 -4.35 12.03
CA ARG A 94 -15.25 -4.84 12.93
C ARG A 94 -14.81 -4.73 14.37
N ASP A 95 -15.61 -4.05 15.18
CA ASP A 95 -15.49 -4.08 16.64
C ASP A 95 -16.71 -4.79 17.23
N GLY A 96 -16.49 -5.94 17.87
CA GLY A 96 -17.53 -6.83 18.34
C GLY A 96 -18.51 -7.26 17.24
N ASN A 97 -19.71 -6.70 17.24
CA ASN A 97 -20.75 -6.97 16.23
C ASN A 97 -21.05 -5.77 15.32
N GLN A 98 -20.28 -4.71 15.41
CA GLN A 98 -20.49 -3.49 14.64
C GLN A 98 -19.36 -3.29 13.63
N TRP A 99 -19.75 -2.85 12.43
CA TRP A 99 -18.82 -2.44 11.38
C TRP A 99 -18.61 -0.93 11.45
N SER A 100 -17.36 -0.52 11.41
CA SER A 100 -16.94 0.87 11.26
C SER A 100 -16.06 0.98 10.02
N CYS A 101 -16.40 1.89 9.12
CA CYS A 101 -15.68 2.08 7.87
C CYS A 101 -14.95 3.42 7.88
N GLY A 102 -13.75 3.44 7.30
CA GLY A 102 -13.08 4.70 6.95
C GLY A 102 -13.83 5.45 5.85
N GLU A 103 -13.36 6.66 5.56
CA GLU A 103 -13.83 7.40 4.37
C GLU A 103 -13.49 6.60 3.10
N ALA A 104 -14.42 6.61 2.14
CA ALA A 104 -14.20 5.90 0.88
C ALA A 104 -13.22 6.69 0.01
N GLU A 105 -12.12 6.04 -0.38
CA GLU A 105 -11.10 6.59 -1.24
C GLU A 105 -11.42 6.34 -2.71
N LEU A 106 -11.00 7.25 -3.58
CA LEU A 106 -11.02 7.03 -5.01
C LEU A 106 -9.99 5.95 -5.36
N GLU A 107 -10.37 4.96 -6.16
CA GLU A 107 -9.45 3.97 -6.74
C GLU A 107 -9.62 3.95 -8.27
N THR A 108 -8.51 3.89 -8.99
CA THR A 108 -8.51 3.72 -10.46
C THR A 108 -7.45 2.73 -10.90
N ILE A 109 -7.48 2.38 -12.18
CA ILE A 109 -6.51 1.51 -12.83
C ILE A 109 -5.52 2.37 -13.62
N VAL A 110 -4.22 2.13 -13.46
CA VAL A 110 -3.17 2.69 -14.31
C VAL A 110 -2.60 1.57 -15.18
N PRO A 111 -2.83 1.58 -16.50
CA PRO A 111 -2.17 0.64 -17.39
C PRO A 111 -0.69 1.02 -17.49
N LEU A 112 0.17 0.10 -17.04
CA LEU A 112 1.62 0.13 -17.21
C LEU A 112 2.00 -0.86 -18.33
N ALA A 113 3.26 -0.84 -18.77
CA ALA A 113 3.71 -1.64 -19.91
C ALA A 113 3.43 -3.15 -19.76
N GLN A 114 3.58 -3.70 -18.55
CA GLN A 114 3.46 -5.14 -18.29
C GLN A 114 2.27 -5.52 -17.40
N ARG A 115 1.56 -4.54 -16.82
CA ARG A 115 0.56 -4.80 -15.77
C ARG A 115 -0.46 -3.68 -15.67
N LYS A 116 -1.56 -3.96 -14.96
CA LYS A 116 -2.51 -2.98 -14.49
C LYS A 116 -2.22 -2.70 -13.02
N LEU A 117 -1.94 -1.45 -12.68
CA LEU A 117 -1.69 -1.01 -11.31
C LEU A 117 -2.98 -0.42 -10.74
N LEU A 118 -3.41 -0.89 -9.57
CA LEU A 118 -4.45 -0.20 -8.79
C LEU A 118 -3.81 0.97 -8.05
N VAL A 119 -4.42 2.14 -8.15
CA VAL A 119 -3.94 3.34 -7.47
C VAL A 119 -5.06 4.04 -6.72
N ARG A 120 -4.75 4.50 -5.51
CA ARG A 120 -5.58 5.42 -4.73
C ARG A 120 -4.84 6.75 -4.61
N PRO A 121 -5.27 7.81 -5.31
CA PRO A 121 -4.49 9.03 -5.42
C PRO A 121 -4.49 9.86 -4.12
N GLY A 122 -5.39 9.58 -3.17
CA GLY A 122 -5.47 10.30 -1.90
C GLY A 122 -5.64 11.80 -2.13
N THR A 123 -4.70 12.60 -1.60
CA THR A 123 -4.70 14.06 -1.75
C THR A 123 -4.13 14.56 -3.09
N VAL A 124 -3.56 13.67 -3.91
CA VAL A 124 -3.01 14.02 -5.23
C VAL A 124 -4.15 14.19 -6.24
N ASP A 125 -4.09 15.20 -7.10
CA ASP A 125 -4.97 15.28 -8.27
C ASP A 125 -4.95 13.96 -9.06
N PRO A 126 -6.09 13.29 -9.30
CA PRO A 126 -6.10 11.95 -9.86
C PRO A 126 -5.41 11.83 -11.22
N LEU A 127 -5.57 12.82 -12.10
CA LEU A 127 -4.93 12.80 -13.41
C LEU A 127 -3.41 12.98 -13.29
N ARG A 128 -2.96 13.88 -12.42
CA ARG A 128 -1.54 14.03 -12.07
C ARG A 128 -0.98 12.72 -11.51
N GLY A 129 -1.69 12.03 -10.61
CA GLY A 129 -1.25 10.73 -10.08
C GLY A 129 -1.06 9.68 -11.18
N VAL A 130 -2.04 9.53 -12.07
CA VAL A 130 -1.98 8.59 -13.21
C VAL A 130 -0.82 8.90 -14.15
N THR A 131 -0.66 10.17 -14.54
CA THR A 131 0.43 10.58 -15.46
C THR A 131 1.81 10.38 -14.84
N THR A 132 1.93 10.62 -13.53
CA THR A 132 3.15 10.41 -12.76
C THR A 132 3.55 8.94 -12.74
N LEU A 133 2.63 8.04 -12.38
CA LEU A 133 2.90 6.60 -12.34
C LEU A 133 3.29 6.08 -13.71
N LYS A 134 2.59 6.50 -14.78
CA LYS A 134 2.96 6.15 -16.15
C LYS A 134 4.37 6.61 -16.49
N LYS A 135 4.72 7.86 -16.18
CA LYS A 135 6.05 8.42 -16.44
C LYS A 135 7.14 7.68 -15.66
N ILE A 136 7.03 7.55 -14.34
CA ILE A 136 8.10 6.93 -13.55
C ILE A 136 8.25 5.44 -13.85
N SER A 137 7.16 4.74 -14.23
CA SER A 137 7.24 3.32 -14.60
C SER A 137 8.14 3.08 -15.82
N SER A 138 8.38 4.10 -16.65
CA SER A 138 9.28 4.03 -17.80
C SER A 138 10.77 4.17 -17.47
N TYR A 139 11.14 4.54 -16.23
CA TYR A 139 12.54 4.81 -15.87
C TYR A 139 13.36 3.54 -15.60
N GLY A 140 12.70 2.39 -15.44
CA GLY A 140 13.36 1.10 -15.19
C GLY A 140 13.87 0.96 -13.76
N TYR A 141 14.95 1.68 -13.42
CA TYR A 141 15.64 1.55 -12.13
C TYR A 141 15.95 2.90 -11.48
N PHE A 142 15.94 2.93 -10.16
CA PHE A 142 16.43 4.05 -9.34
C PHE A 142 17.42 3.50 -8.31
N GLN A 143 18.67 3.98 -8.33
CA GLN A 143 19.73 3.56 -7.40
C GLN A 143 19.89 2.03 -7.28
N GLY A 144 19.76 1.31 -8.40
CA GLY A 144 19.86 -0.16 -8.45
C GLY A 144 18.58 -0.91 -8.08
N LEU A 145 17.53 -0.22 -7.64
CA LEU A 145 16.24 -0.81 -7.29
C LEU A 145 15.26 -0.71 -8.47
N SER A 146 14.50 -1.78 -8.73
CA SER A 146 13.55 -1.85 -9.86
C SER A 146 12.25 -1.12 -9.54
N ILE A 147 11.86 -0.18 -10.41
CA ILE A 147 10.59 0.56 -10.27
C ILE A 147 9.41 -0.36 -10.58
N ASP A 148 9.53 -1.26 -11.56
CA ASP A 148 8.47 -2.24 -11.84
C ASP A 148 8.25 -3.18 -10.65
N LYS A 149 9.33 -3.56 -9.92
CA LYS A 149 9.21 -4.33 -8.65
C LYS A 149 8.53 -3.52 -7.55
N ALA A 150 8.73 -2.20 -7.53
CA ALA A 150 8.08 -1.34 -6.54
C ALA A 150 6.57 -1.16 -6.82
N LEU A 151 6.15 -1.19 -8.09
CA LEU A 151 4.78 -0.94 -8.54
C LEU A 151 3.99 -2.23 -8.81
N GLN A 152 4.08 -3.24 -7.94
CA GLN A 152 3.42 -4.54 -8.15
C GLN A 152 2.13 -4.74 -7.37
N SER A 153 1.87 -3.92 -6.36
CA SER A 153 0.68 -3.97 -5.50
C SER A 153 -0.11 -2.67 -5.62
N THR A 154 -1.30 -2.63 -5.01
CA THR A 154 -2.06 -1.37 -4.90
C THR A 154 -1.18 -0.29 -4.27
N CYS A 155 -1.12 0.87 -4.91
CA CYS A 155 -0.33 2.00 -4.42
C CYS A 155 -1.25 3.13 -3.96
N ASN A 156 -1.00 3.64 -2.77
CA ASN A 156 -1.60 4.85 -2.23
C ASN A 156 -0.68 6.03 -2.55
N MET A 157 -1.25 7.18 -2.86
CA MET A 157 -0.51 8.40 -3.11
C MET A 157 -0.92 9.50 -2.14
N GLY A 158 0.03 10.38 -1.82
CA GLY A 158 -0.23 11.56 -1.01
C GLY A 158 0.71 12.69 -1.38
N MET A 159 0.24 13.91 -1.14
CA MET A 159 1.11 15.07 -1.01
C MET A 159 1.39 15.29 0.47
N GLY A 160 2.66 15.30 0.86
CA GLY A 160 3.06 15.74 2.20
C GLY A 160 3.02 17.27 2.31
N ASN A 161 3.79 17.83 3.25
CA ASN A 161 3.88 19.28 3.47
C ASN A 161 4.59 20.04 2.33
N ARG A 162 5.11 19.32 1.32
CA ARG A 162 5.83 19.88 0.18
C ARG A 162 5.02 19.62 -1.10
N PRO A 163 4.41 20.66 -1.71
CA PRO A 163 3.49 20.48 -2.84
C PRO A 163 4.17 20.04 -4.15
N ASP A 164 5.49 20.12 -4.20
CA ASP A 164 6.33 19.65 -5.29
C ASP A 164 6.71 18.16 -5.16
N LEU A 165 6.33 17.50 -4.08
CA LEU A 165 6.58 16.07 -3.83
C LEU A 165 5.28 15.27 -3.83
N ILE A 166 5.32 14.12 -4.47
CA ILE A 166 4.32 13.07 -4.32
C ILE A 166 4.98 11.88 -3.65
N GLU A 167 4.35 11.41 -2.58
CA GLU A 167 4.70 10.18 -1.88
C GLU A 167 3.81 9.07 -2.41
N ILE A 168 4.42 7.94 -2.77
CA ILE A 168 3.74 6.76 -3.29
C ILE A 168 4.12 5.62 -2.35
N SER A 169 3.12 5.02 -1.72
CA SER A 169 3.27 3.86 -0.85
C SER A 169 2.55 2.68 -1.47
N CYS A 170 3.31 1.69 -1.90
CA CYS A 170 2.81 0.37 -2.29
C CYS A 170 3.15 -0.61 -1.15
N GLN A 171 2.58 -1.81 -1.14
CA GLN A 171 2.62 -2.74 0.01
C GLN A 171 3.98 -2.85 0.71
N ARG A 172 5.07 -2.99 -0.05
CA ARG A 172 6.45 -3.13 0.48
C ARG A 172 7.38 -2.01 0.08
N TRP A 173 6.87 -0.95 -0.53
CA TRP A 173 7.71 0.05 -1.19
C TRP A 173 7.22 1.45 -0.92
N SER A 174 8.18 2.34 -0.65
CA SER A 174 7.95 3.79 -0.65
C SER A 174 8.75 4.44 -1.76
N ILE A 175 8.10 5.32 -2.52
CA ILE A 175 8.72 6.09 -3.61
C ILE A 175 8.36 7.55 -3.40
N THR A 176 9.34 8.45 -3.51
CA THR A 176 9.07 9.90 -3.53
C THR A 176 9.44 10.45 -4.90
N VAL A 177 8.48 11.15 -5.50
CA VAL A 177 8.60 11.75 -6.82
C VAL A 177 8.58 13.27 -6.69
N SER A 178 9.61 13.94 -7.21
CA SER A 178 9.71 15.39 -7.25
C SER A 178 9.31 15.94 -8.61
N PHE A 179 8.47 16.98 -8.58
CA PHE A 179 8.05 17.78 -9.74
C PHE A 179 8.82 19.09 -9.83
N TRP A 180 9.71 19.35 -8.88
CA TRP A 180 10.58 20.50 -8.95
C TRP A 180 11.70 20.25 -9.95
N CYS A 181 11.77 21.10 -10.99
CA CYS A 181 12.73 21.01 -12.08
C CYS A 181 13.62 22.27 -12.09
N PRO A 182 14.94 22.14 -11.89
CA PRO A 182 15.86 23.26 -11.98
C PRO A 182 16.07 23.66 -13.45
N GLN A 183 15.33 24.67 -13.90
CA GLN A 183 15.41 25.41 -15.17
C GLN A 183 14.70 24.87 -16.43
N THR A 184 13.96 25.81 -17.04
CA THR A 184 13.16 25.74 -18.29
C THR A 184 12.05 24.70 -18.30
N LYS A 185 10.90 25.10 -18.85
CA LYS A 185 9.58 24.47 -18.66
C LYS A 185 9.44 23.00 -19.11
N GLN A 186 10.52 22.37 -19.60
CA GLN A 186 10.54 21.06 -20.24
C GLN A 186 11.86 20.32 -19.97
N ASP A 187 12.20 20.08 -18.72
CA ASP A 187 13.21 19.07 -18.40
C ASP A 187 12.60 17.66 -18.61
N PRO A 188 13.08 16.86 -19.58
CA PRO A 188 12.53 15.53 -19.85
C PRO A 188 12.70 14.55 -18.68
N THR A 189 13.58 14.87 -17.73
CA THR A 189 13.85 14.09 -16.52
C THR A 189 12.82 14.33 -15.41
N CYS A 190 11.92 15.30 -15.59
CA CYS A 190 10.83 15.57 -14.68
C CYS A 190 9.50 14.89 -15.09
N PRO A 191 8.68 14.44 -14.14
CA PRO A 191 8.98 14.29 -12.70
C PRO A 191 10.04 13.22 -12.41
N ARG A 192 10.87 13.40 -11.37
CA ARG A 192 11.98 12.50 -11.03
C ARG A 192 11.71 11.72 -9.75
N VAL A 193 12.09 10.44 -9.73
CA VAL A 193 12.19 9.69 -8.47
C VAL A 193 13.39 10.24 -7.71
N ILE A 194 13.19 10.66 -6.46
CA ILE A 194 14.25 11.19 -5.58
C ILE A 194 14.54 10.29 -4.38
N TYR A 195 13.64 9.34 -4.11
CA TYR A 195 13.78 8.37 -3.04
C TYR A 195 13.00 7.11 -3.41
N MET A 196 13.58 5.95 -3.08
CA MET A 196 12.90 4.65 -3.16
C MET A 196 13.49 3.69 -2.12
N ALA A 197 12.63 2.99 -1.37
CA ALA A 197 13.04 1.98 -0.40
C ALA A 197 12.05 0.81 -0.34
N GLU A 198 12.57 -0.38 -0.06
CA GLU A 198 11.80 -1.59 0.26
C GLU A 198 11.75 -1.73 1.78
N HIS A 199 10.57 -2.02 2.34
CA HIS A 199 10.37 -2.34 3.77
C HIS A 199 10.34 -3.85 4.03
#